data_AF-A0A349FXC1-F1
#
_entry.id   AF-A0A349FXC1-F1
#
_cell.length_a   1.000
_cell.length_b   1.000
_cell.length_c   1.000
_cell.angle_alpha   90.00
_cell.angle_beta   90.00
_cell.angle_gamma   90.00
#
_symmetry.space_group_name_H-M   'P 1'
#
loop_
_entity.id
_entity.type
_entity.pdbx_description
1 polymer ?
#
loop_
_entity_poly.entity_id
_entity_poly.type
_entity_poly.pdbx_seq_one_letter_code
_entity_poly.pdbx_strand_id
1 'polypeptide(L)'
;MKISINEQEVVFNKEDFPMFINGKAFVQSGASFFSVSLMTKLFEQGEKIVFFTGFDPAKELFRDQLNGRMNENIIIIPTGDEDDFIKELDKIKDLDERIILFKNIEEYSIKLFNKLKDHKYVIFSGDIDKCAFRNELLGINFKTKIFFSYPEKTEVANKVDLPKYKGLIISSKYNGIISL
;
A
#
# COMPACT_ATOMS: atom_id res chain seq x y z
N MET A 1 -0.75 -3.81 -17.18
CA MET A 1 -0.50 -2.47 -16.61
C MET A 1 1.00 -2.28 -16.41
N LYS A 2 1.52 -1.06 -16.43
CA LYS A 2 2.95 -0.77 -16.16
C LYS A 2 3.02 0.23 -15.02
N ILE A 3 4.11 0.28 -14.27
CA ILE A 3 4.35 1.37 -13.33
C ILE A 3 5.53 2.14 -13.88
N SER A 4 5.42 3.47 -13.94
CA SER A 4 6.48 4.32 -14.46
C SER A 4 6.85 5.43 -13.49
N ILE A 5 8.12 5.81 -13.48
CA ILE A 5 8.65 6.98 -12.77
C ILE A 5 9.31 7.87 -13.80
N ASN A 6 8.85 9.13 -13.89
CA ASN A 6 9.27 10.07 -14.94
C ASN A 6 9.18 9.42 -16.34
N GLU A 7 8.07 8.73 -16.61
CA GLU A 7 7.77 8.05 -17.88
C GLU A 7 8.65 6.82 -18.20
N GLN A 8 9.53 6.43 -17.29
CA GLN A 8 10.33 5.21 -17.42
C GLN A 8 9.72 4.07 -16.61
N GLU A 9 9.52 2.91 -17.24
CA GLU A 9 8.99 1.72 -16.57
C GLU A 9 9.92 1.27 -15.44
N VAL A 10 9.36 0.99 -14.28
CA VAL A 10 10.10 0.53 -13.10
C VAL A 10 9.51 -0.73 -12.51
N VAL A 11 10.37 -1.49 -11.84
CA VAL A 11 10.03 -2.70 -11.11
C VAL A 11 10.40 -2.50 -9.65
N PHE A 12 9.41 -2.64 -8.77
CA PHE A 12 9.61 -2.67 -7.32
C PHE A 12 10.01 -4.07 -6.87
N ASN A 13 10.81 -4.16 -5.82
CA ASN A 13 11.21 -5.42 -5.20
C ASN A 13 11.26 -5.29 -3.67
N LYS A 14 11.66 -6.38 -2.99
CA LYS A 14 11.74 -6.44 -1.52
C LYS A 14 12.69 -5.43 -0.86
N GLU A 15 13.64 -4.85 -1.61
CA GLU A 15 14.53 -3.81 -1.09
C GLU A 15 13.84 -2.46 -0.94
N ASP A 16 12.71 -2.24 -1.60
CA ASP A 16 11.95 -0.98 -1.58
C ASP A 16 11.01 -0.84 -0.37
N PHE A 17 10.93 -1.86 0.50
CA PHE A 17 10.04 -1.95 1.67
C PHE A 17 10.72 -1.59 3.01
N PRO A 18 9.97 -1.06 4.00
CA PRO A 18 8.53 -0.86 4.00
C PRO A 18 8.10 0.36 3.16
N MET A 19 6.86 0.32 2.68
CA MET A 19 6.30 1.36 1.82
C MET A 19 5.14 2.10 2.50
N PHE A 20 5.04 3.39 2.22
CA PHE A 20 3.90 4.22 2.58
C PHE A 20 3.30 4.89 1.35
N ILE A 21 1.98 4.75 1.16
CA ILE A 21 1.23 5.34 0.05
C ILE A 21 0.13 6.24 0.62
N ASN A 22 0.29 7.55 0.47
CA ASN A 22 -0.68 8.52 0.94
C ASN A 22 -1.65 8.96 -0.16
N GLY A 23 -2.92 9.02 0.19
CA GLY A 23 -3.96 9.64 -0.62
C GLY A 23 -5.14 10.07 0.25
N LYS A 24 -5.61 11.30 0.06
CA LYS A 24 -6.73 11.88 0.80
C LYS A 24 -7.98 11.05 0.55
N ALA A 25 -8.64 10.61 1.62
CA ALA A 25 -9.83 9.78 1.52
C ALA A 25 -10.96 10.53 0.80
N PHE A 26 -11.73 9.80 0.00
CA PHE A 26 -12.81 10.33 -0.86
C PHE A 26 -12.37 11.32 -1.95
N VAL A 27 -11.06 11.57 -2.09
CA VAL A 27 -10.50 12.26 -3.25
C VAL A 27 -10.07 11.21 -4.26
N GLN A 28 -10.54 11.31 -5.50
CA GLN A 28 -10.16 10.40 -6.57
C GLN A 28 -8.73 10.68 -7.09
N SER A 29 -7.75 10.73 -6.19
CA SER A 29 -6.35 11.06 -6.50
C SER A 29 -5.64 9.95 -7.28
N GLY A 30 -6.09 8.70 -7.11
CA GLY A 30 -5.51 7.52 -7.73
C GLY A 30 -4.77 6.61 -6.74
N ALA A 31 -4.55 7.03 -5.49
CA ALA A 31 -3.84 6.21 -4.49
C ALA A 31 -4.41 4.81 -4.33
N SER A 32 -5.74 4.69 -4.16
CA SER A 32 -6.39 3.40 -4.00
C SER A 32 -6.18 2.47 -5.19
N PHE A 33 -6.30 3.00 -6.41
CA PHE A 33 -6.11 2.23 -7.63
C PHE A 33 -4.64 1.82 -7.77
N PHE A 34 -3.71 2.75 -7.51
CA PHE A 34 -2.28 2.49 -7.51
C PHE A 34 -1.85 1.41 -6.53
N SER A 35 -2.28 1.47 -5.27
CA SER A 35 -1.91 0.47 -4.25
C SER A 35 -2.35 -0.94 -4.65
N VAL A 36 -3.55 -1.07 -5.23
CA VAL A 36 -4.04 -2.37 -5.76
C VAL A 36 -3.19 -2.82 -6.93
N SER A 37 -2.89 -1.93 -7.88
CA SER A 37 -2.07 -2.27 -9.06
C SER A 37 -0.62 -2.60 -8.73
N LEU A 38 -0.02 -1.91 -7.75
CA LEU A 38 1.30 -2.27 -7.23
C LEU A 38 1.28 -3.68 -6.64
N MET A 39 0.27 -3.99 -5.84
CA MET A 39 0.12 -5.33 -5.26
C MET A 39 -0.06 -6.42 -6.32
N THR A 40 -0.87 -6.14 -7.35
CA THR A 40 -1.01 -7.04 -8.51
C THR A 40 0.34 -7.23 -9.20
N LYS A 41 1.15 -6.17 -9.35
CA LYS A 41 2.47 -6.28 -9.97
C LYS A 41 3.47 -7.10 -9.18
N LEU A 42 3.52 -6.93 -7.87
CA LEU A 42 4.37 -7.73 -7.00
C LEU A 42 3.96 -9.21 -7.09
N PHE A 43 2.67 -9.50 -7.09
CA PHE A 43 2.18 -10.86 -7.30
C PHE A 43 2.55 -11.42 -8.69
N GLU A 44 2.38 -10.65 -9.77
CA GLU A 44 2.77 -11.06 -11.13
C GLU A 44 4.27 -11.36 -11.25
N GLN A 45 5.09 -10.77 -10.37
CA GLN A 45 6.53 -11.05 -10.28
C GLN A 45 6.87 -12.31 -9.47
N GLY A 46 5.85 -12.99 -8.91
CA GLY A 46 6.01 -14.22 -8.14
C GLY A 46 6.05 -14.03 -6.63
N GLU A 47 5.83 -12.81 -6.13
CA GLU A 47 5.82 -12.57 -4.68
C GLU A 47 4.59 -13.20 -4.01
N LYS A 48 4.79 -13.72 -2.80
CA LYS A 48 3.69 -14.12 -1.93
C LYS A 48 3.08 -12.89 -1.28
N ILE A 49 1.76 -12.82 -1.24
CA ILE A 49 1.05 -11.62 -0.81
C ILE A 49 -0.10 -11.92 0.16
N VAL A 50 -0.40 -10.95 1.02
CA VAL A 50 -1.61 -10.86 1.83
C VAL A 50 -2.31 -9.55 1.49
N PHE A 51 -3.53 -9.67 0.97
CA PHE A 51 -4.35 -8.54 0.56
C PHE A 51 -5.46 -8.30 1.58
N PHE A 52 -5.37 -7.19 2.32
CA PHE A 52 -6.36 -6.79 3.31
C PHE A 52 -6.97 -5.41 3.00
N THR A 53 -8.30 -5.35 3.06
CA THR A 53 -9.09 -4.12 2.91
C THR A 53 -10.49 -4.36 3.44
N GLY A 54 -11.04 -3.37 4.15
CA GLY A 54 -12.45 -3.35 4.55
C GLY A 54 -13.43 -3.12 3.39
N PHE A 55 -12.93 -2.75 2.22
CA PHE A 55 -13.74 -2.35 1.07
C PHE A 55 -13.71 -3.44 -0.01
N ASP A 56 -14.86 -4.08 -0.24
CA ASP A 56 -15.01 -5.12 -1.27
C ASP A 56 -14.68 -4.67 -2.69
N PRO A 57 -15.00 -3.43 -3.14
CA PRO A 57 -14.61 -2.97 -4.47
C PRO A 57 -13.09 -3.01 -4.72
N ALA A 58 -12.26 -2.87 -3.69
CA ALA A 58 -10.81 -3.01 -3.84
C ALA A 58 -10.38 -4.47 -4.04
N LYS A 59 -11.09 -5.43 -3.43
CA LYS A 59 -10.88 -6.87 -3.65
C LYS A 59 -11.34 -7.29 -5.05
N GLU A 60 -12.48 -6.76 -5.50
CA GLU A 60 -12.98 -6.96 -6.87
C GLU A 60 -11.99 -6.42 -7.89
N LEU A 61 -11.57 -5.15 -7.74
CA LEU A 61 -10.55 -4.55 -8.60
C LEU A 61 -9.28 -5.39 -8.64
N PHE A 62 -8.82 -5.90 -7.50
CA PHE A 62 -7.65 -6.75 -7.43
C PHE A 62 -7.83 -8.04 -8.25
N ARG A 63 -8.98 -8.71 -8.10
CA ARG A 63 -9.31 -9.92 -8.87
C ARG A 63 -9.43 -9.64 -10.37
N ASP A 64 -10.03 -8.52 -10.74
CA ASP A 64 -10.17 -8.09 -12.14
C ASP A 64 -8.79 -7.85 -12.78
N GLN A 65 -7.90 -7.16 -12.06
CA GLN A 65 -6.53 -6.91 -12.54
C GLN A 65 -5.71 -8.19 -12.68
N LEU A 66 -6.00 -9.22 -11.89
CA LEU A 66 -5.39 -10.54 -12.03
C LEU A 66 -5.94 -11.34 -13.21
N ASN A 67 -7.11 -10.97 -13.75
CA ASN A 67 -7.77 -11.67 -14.86
C ASN A 67 -7.84 -13.19 -14.64
N GLY A 68 -8.23 -13.60 -13.43
CA GLY A 68 -8.39 -15.02 -13.05
C GLY A 68 -7.10 -15.75 -12.64
N ARG A 69 -5.93 -15.10 -12.61
CA ARG A 69 -4.63 -15.71 -12.24
C ARG A 69 -4.44 -15.87 -10.72
N MET A 70 -5.35 -16.56 -10.05
CA MET A 70 -5.25 -16.85 -8.61
C MET A 70 -4.43 -18.12 -8.37
N ASN A 71 -3.54 -18.11 -7.37
CA ASN A 71 -2.80 -19.29 -6.90
C ASN A 71 -2.51 -19.19 -5.38
N GLU A 72 -1.79 -20.16 -4.84
CA GLU A 72 -1.45 -20.29 -3.40
C GLU A 72 -0.59 -19.15 -2.84
N ASN A 73 0.03 -18.34 -3.70
CA ASN A 73 0.81 -17.18 -3.27
C ASN A 73 -0.08 -15.99 -2.87
N ILE A 74 -1.40 -16.05 -3.11
CA ILE A 74 -2.35 -15.00 -2.72
C ILE A 74 -3.18 -15.44 -1.52
N ILE A 75 -3.20 -14.62 -0.49
CA ILE A 75 -4.21 -14.69 0.57
C ILE A 75 -5.04 -13.40 0.53
N ILE A 76 -6.31 -13.51 0.14
CA ILE A 76 -7.27 -12.39 0.23
C ILE A 76 -8.10 -12.60 1.50
N ILE A 77 -8.00 -11.66 2.43
CA ILE A 77 -8.77 -11.72 3.67
C ILE A 77 -10.22 -11.33 3.36
N PRO A 78 -11.21 -12.21 3.62
CA PRO A 78 -12.59 -11.98 3.18
C PRO A 78 -13.29 -10.90 4.00
N THR A 79 -12.96 -10.79 5.28
CA THR A 79 -13.56 -9.83 6.22
C THR A 79 -12.89 -8.47 6.16
N GLY A 80 -13.66 -7.43 6.48
CA GLY A 80 -13.15 -6.09 6.75
C GLY A 80 -12.91 -5.81 8.23
N ASP A 81 -13.31 -6.75 9.11
CA ASP A 81 -13.18 -6.65 10.55
C ASP A 81 -11.70 -6.76 10.99
N GLU A 82 -11.31 -5.87 11.89
CA GLU A 82 -9.94 -5.76 12.37
C GLU A 82 -9.51 -6.99 13.18
N ASP A 83 -10.37 -7.47 14.08
CA ASP A 83 -10.04 -8.59 14.97
C ASP A 83 -9.93 -9.89 14.19
N ASP A 84 -10.82 -10.10 13.22
CA ASP A 84 -10.72 -11.25 12.34
C ASP A 84 -9.48 -11.18 11.44
N PHE A 85 -9.10 -10.00 10.94
CA PHE A 85 -7.86 -9.89 10.20
C PHE A 85 -6.64 -10.25 11.04
N ILE A 86 -6.57 -9.77 12.30
CA ILE A 86 -5.49 -10.15 13.23
C ILE A 86 -5.45 -11.67 13.43
N LYS A 87 -6.61 -12.31 13.64
CA LYS A 87 -6.69 -13.77 13.78
C LYS A 87 -6.24 -14.50 12.53
N GLU A 88 -6.56 -13.99 11.34
CA GLU A 88 -6.11 -14.59 10.09
C GLU A 88 -4.59 -14.44 9.90
N LEU A 89 -4.01 -13.28 10.24
CA LEU A 89 -2.56 -13.09 10.22
C LEU A 89 -1.84 -14.12 11.10
N ASP A 90 -2.38 -14.41 12.29
CA ASP A 90 -1.80 -15.39 13.23
C ASP A 90 -1.79 -16.83 12.70
N LYS A 91 -2.60 -17.15 11.68
CA LYS A 91 -2.68 -18.49 11.07
C LYS A 91 -1.70 -18.67 9.90
N ILE A 92 -1.16 -17.59 9.36
CA ILE A 92 -0.31 -17.62 8.17
C ILE A 92 1.12 -17.99 8.59
N LYS A 93 1.52 -19.24 8.34
CA LYS A 93 2.83 -19.77 8.77
C LYS A 93 4.03 -19.05 8.16
N ASP A 94 3.90 -18.58 6.92
CA ASP A 94 4.97 -17.91 6.17
C ASP A 94 4.74 -16.39 6.09
N LEU A 95 4.09 -15.80 7.09
CA LEU A 95 3.72 -14.38 7.08
C LEU A 95 4.92 -13.46 6.79
N ASP A 96 6.06 -13.72 7.44
CA ASP A 96 7.32 -12.96 7.30
C ASP A 96 7.89 -12.94 5.87
N GLU A 97 7.51 -13.89 5.01
CA GLU A 97 7.93 -13.94 3.62
C GLU A 97 7.00 -13.17 2.68
N ARG A 98 5.79 -12.82 3.15
CA ARG A 98 4.71 -12.24 2.37
C ARG A 98 4.74 -10.72 2.39
N ILE A 99 4.39 -10.12 1.26
CA ILE A 99 4.09 -8.69 1.17
C ILE A 99 2.66 -8.47 1.65
N ILE A 100 2.46 -7.56 2.60
CA ILE A 100 1.15 -7.24 3.16
C ILE A 100 0.72 -5.85 2.68
N LEU A 101 -0.44 -5.76 2.03
CA LEU A 101 -1.10 -4.48 1.80
C LEU A 101 -2.09 -4.21 2.94
N PHE A 102 -1.78 -3.21 3.76
CA PHE A 102 -2.68 -2.65 4.76
C PHE A 102 -3.29 -1.36 4.23
N LYS A 103 -4.48 -1.51 3.63
CA LYS A 103 -5.19 -0.42 2.96
C LYS A 103 -6.24 0.22 3.88
N ASN A 104 -6.54 1.49 3.63
CA ASN A 104 -7.49 2.31 4.40
C ASN A 104 -7.10 2.42 5.87
N ILE A 105 -5.82 2.70 6.11
CA ILE A 105 -5.22 2.81 7.46
C ILE A 105 -5.97 3.78 8.38
N GLU A 106 -6.72 4.73 7.83
CA GLU A 106 -7.59 5.65 8.56
C GLU A 106 -8.81 4.99 9.23
N GLU A 107 -9.22 3.80 8.79
CA GLU A 107 -10.40 3.09 9.30
C GLU A 107 -10.09 2.12 10.45
N TYR A 108 -8.81 1.97 10.80
CA TYR A 108 -8.34 0.94 11.72
C TYR A 108 -7.67 1.52 12.96
N SER A 109 -7.59 0.69 13.99
CA SER A 109 -7.03 1.07 15.28
C SER A 109 -5.51 0.88 15.34
N ILE A 110 -4.92 1.46 16.38
CA ILE A 110 -3.50 1.27 16.69
C ILE A 110 -3.13 -0.18 16.99
N LYS A 111 -4.09 -1.05 17.35
CA LYS A 111 -3.87 -2.47 17.62
C LYS A 111 -3.38 -3.18 16.36
N LEU A 112 -4.11 -3.04 15.25
CA LEU A 112 -3.69 -3.61 13.97
C LEU A 112 -2.40 -2.98 13.45
N PHE A 113 -2.23 -1.67 13.60
CA PHE A 113 -0.97 -1.01 13.26
C PHE A 113 0.21 -1.64 14.02
N ASN A 114 0.09 -1.81 15.34
CA ASN A 114 1.15 -2.40 16.16
C ASN A 114 1.49 -3.85 15.77
N LYS A 115 0.53 -4.60 15.21
CA LYS A 115 0.75 -5.95 14.69
C LYS A 115 1.62 -5.95 13.43
N LEU A 116 1.54 -4.89 12.62
CA LEU A 116 2.14 -4.83 11.28
C LEU A 116 3.34 -3.87 11.17
N LYS A 117 3.54 -2.95 12.11
CA LYS A 117 4.57 -1.89 12.01
C LYS A 117 6.00 -2.43 11.87
N ASP A 118 6.28 -3.58 12.45
CA ASP A 118 7.60 -4.23 12.41
C ASP A 118 7.70 -5.26 11.27
N HIS A 119 6.63 -5.46 10.50
CA HIS A 119 6.61 -6.37 9.37
C HIS A 119 7.51 -5.84 8.26
N LYS A 120 8.46 -6.67 7.80
CA LYS A 120 9.50 -6.23 6.85
C LYS A 120 8.93 -5.79 5.50
N TYR A 121 7.90 -6.47 5.01
CA TYR A 121 7.35 -6.29 3.68
C TYR A 121 5.91 -5.79 3.75
N VAL A 122 5.71 -4.57 4.25
CA VAL A 122 4.38 -3.97 4.41
C VAL A 122 4.22 -2.71 3.56
N ILE A 123 3.02 -2.54 3.01
CA ILE A 123 2.54 -1.32 2.38
C ILE A 123 1.42 -0.76 3.24
N PHE A 124 1.66 0.39 3.87
CA PHE A 124 0.60 1.17 4.52
C PHE A 124 0.01 2.12 3.48
N SER A 125 -1.30 2.03 3.23
CA SER A 125 -1.97 2.85 2.22
C SER A 125 -3.23 3.51 2.76
N GLY A 126 -3.33 4.83 2.68
CA GLY A 126 -4.55 5.55 3.05
C GLY A 126 -4.34 7.04 3.33
N ASP A 127 -5.22 7.62 4.14
CA ASP A 127 -5.21 9.04 4.50
C ASP A 127 -4.56 9.26 5.87
N ILE A 128 -3.29 9.67 5.88
CA ILE A 128 -2.53 9.87 7.12
C ILE A 128 -3.12 10.97 8.01
N ASP A 129 -3.82 11.96 7.47
CA ASP A 129 -4.36 13.07 8.27
C ASP A 129 -5.60 12.64 9.07
N LYS A 130 -6.23 11.52 8.68
CA LYS A 130 -7.36 10.89 9.38
C LYS A 130 -6.96 9.69 10.25
N CYS A 131 -5.71 9.27 10.18
CA CYS A 131 -5.22 8.09 10.86
C CYS A 131 -5.05 8.31 12.38
N ALA A 132 -5.63 7.42 13.20
CA ALA A 132 -5.56 7.49 14.66
C ALA A 132 -4.14 7.32 15.23
N PHE A 133 -3.27 6.60 14.51
CA PHE A 133 -1.89 6.29 14.89
C PHE A 133 -0.87 7.02 13.99
N ARG A 134 -1.24 8.23 13.53
CA ARG A 134 -0.43 9.04 12.61
C ARG A 134 1.01 9.24 13.09
N ASN A 135 1.20 9.58 14.37
CA ASN A 135 2.53 9.95 14.87
C ASN A 135 3.46 8.73 14.90
N GLU A 136 2.92 7.58 15.28
CA GLU A 136 3.61 6.29 15.29
C GLU A 136 3.93 5.84 13.86
N LEU A 137 2.99 6.00 12.93
CA LEU A 137 3.20 5.69 11.52
C LEU A 137 4.29 6.57 10.90
N LEU A 138 4.31 7.87 11.22
CA LEU A 138 5.36 8.80 10.78
C LEU A 138 6.74 8.51 11.39
N GLY A 139 6.78 7.80 12.52
CA GLY A 139 8.01 7.31 13.15
C GLY A 139 8.67 6.14 12.40
N ILE A 140 7.99 5.51 11.45
CA ILE A 140 8.55 4.42 10.65
C ILE A 140 9.52 4.99 9.61
N ASN A 141 10.71 4.37 9.52
CA ASN A 141 11.69 4.66 8.47
C ASN A 141 11.31 3.96 7.15
N PHE A 142 10.29 4.48 6.47
CA PHE A 142 9.88 4.00 5.16
C PHE A 142 10.99 4.15 4.13
N LYS A 143 11.33 3.06 3.44
CA LYS A 143 12.26 3.11 2.32
C LYS A 143 11.65 3.79 1.10
N THR A 144 10.35 3.61 0.90
CA THR A 144 9.61 4.23 -0.19
C THR A 144 8.37 4.94 0.34
N LYS A 145 8.22 6.21 0.00
CA LYS A 145 7.02 7.01 0.27
C LYS A 145 6.43 7.47 -1.06
N ILE A 146 5.13 7.31 -1.24
CA ILE A 146 4.41 7.71 -2.45
C ILE A 146 3.23 8.59 -2.03
N PHE A 147 3.09 9.75 -2.64
CA PHE A 147 2.06 10.73 -2.32
C PHE A 147 1.23 11.02 -3.56
N PHE A 148 -0.04 10.59 -3.59
CA PHE A 148 -1.03 11.04 -4.58
C PHE A 148 -1.79 12.28 -4.13
N SER A 149 -1.64 12.63 -2.86
CA SER A 149 -1.98 13.93 -2.31
C SER A 149 -1.05 14.21 -1.15
N TYR A 150 -0.75 15.48 -0.91
CA TYR A 150 0.09 15.85 0.22
C TYR A 150 -0.71 15.84 1.52
N PRO A 151 -0.14 15.30 2.60
CA PRO A 151 -0.70 15.48 3.92
C PRO A 151 -0.66 16.95 4.35
N GLU A 152 -1.65 17.36 5.10
CA GLU A 152 -1.82 18.72 5.61
C GLU A 152 -0.86 19.00 6.78
N LYS A 153 -0.64 17.98 7.63
CA LYS A 153 0.13 18.14 8.88
C LYS A 153 1.58 17.66 8.79
N THR A 154 1.99 17.10 7.64
CA THR A 154 3.34 16.54 7.45
C THR A 154 4.02 17.24 6.30
N GLU A 155 5.25 17.69 6.52
CA GLU A 155 6.06 18.23 5.45
C GLU A 155 6.49 17.12 4.49
N VAL A 156 6.41 17.42 3.19
CA VAL A 156 6.89 16.55 2.13
C VAL A 156 7.88 17.37 1.33
N ALA A 157 9.11 16.89 1.19
CA ALA A 157 10.12 17.57 0.39
C ALA A 157 9.75 17.52 -1.10
N ASN A 158 10.18 18.53 -1.87
CA ASN A 158 10.01 18.58 -3.32
C ASN A 158 8.54 18.48 -3.78
N LYS A 159 7.62 19.19 -3.10
CA LYS A 159 6.22 19.28 -3.54
C LYS A 159 6.16 19.85 -4.95
N VAL A 160 5.32 19.23 -5.77
CA VAL A 160 5.02 19.60 -7.15
C VAL A 160 3.52 19.47 -7.35
N ASP A 161 2.98 20.14 -8.35
CA ASP A 161 1.57 19.95 -8.69
C ASP A 161 1.36 18.52 -9.20
N LEU A 162 0.42 17.80 -8.59
CA LEU A 162 0.12 16.40 -8.90
C LEU A 162 -1.19 16.30 -9.70
N PRO A 163 -1.14 15.93 -10.99
CA PRO A 163 -2.33 15.58 -11.75
C PRO A 163 -3.03 14.35 -11.18
N LYS A 164 -4.32 14.19 -11.53
CA LYS A 164 -5.08 12.97 -11.19
C LYS A 164 -4.33 11.72 -11.69
N TYR A 165 -4.28 10.67 -10.86
CA TYR A 165 -3.57 9.41 -11.12
C TYR A 165 -2.04 9.50 -11.22
N LYS A 166 -1.46 10.64 -10.82
CA LYS A 166 -0.01 10.80 -10.66
C LYS A 166 0.31 11.04 -9.20
N GLY A 167 1.42 10.46 -8.74
CA GLY A 167 1.95 10.67 -7.40
C GLY A 167 3.38 11.17 -7.42
N LEU A 168 3.86 11.67 -6.28
CA LEU A 168 5.27 11.91 -6.02
C LEU A 168 5.84 10.70 -5.29
N ILE A 169 6.88 10.07 -5.83
CA ILE A 169 7.65 9.02 -5.13
C ILE A 169 8.95 9.58 -4.57
N ILE A 170 9.27 9.18 -3.35
CA ILE A 170 10.50 9.52 -2.64
C ILE A 170 11.07 8.24 -2.01
N SER A 171 12.25 7.83 -2.46
CA SER A 171 13.08 6.77 -1.88
C SER A 171 14.57 7.07 -2.11
N SER A 172 15.46 6.20 -1.64
CA SER A 172 16.89 6.28 -1.97
C SER A 172 17.17 5.98 -3.46
N LYS A 173 16.29 5.22 -4.11
CA LYS A 173 16.43 4.78 -5.51
C LYS A 173 15.65 5.66 -6.48
N TYR A 174 14.55 6.25 -6.04
CA TYR A 174 13.60 6.96 -6.90
C TYR A 174 13.21 8.31 -6.31
N ASN A 175 13.18 9.32 -7.18
CA ASN A 175 12.61 10.63 -6.86
C ASN A 175 11.96 11.19 -8.14
N GLY A 176 10.66 11.42 -8.11
CA GLY A 176 9.94 11.95 -9.26
C GLY A 176 8.47 11.62 -9.29
N ILE A 177 7.88 11.76 -10.47
CA ILE A 177 6.46 11.53 -10.69
C ILE A 177 6.23 10.06 -11.02
N ILE A 178 5.41 9.39 -10.22
CA ILE A 178 4.99 8.01 -10.43
C ILE A 178 3.58 7.94 -10.99
N SER A 179 3.34 7.03 -11.93
CA SER A 179 2.01 6.75 -12.49
C SER A 179 1.89 5.30 -12.98
N LEU A 180 0.66 4.89 -13.29
CA LEU A 180 0.34 3.65 -14.00
C LEU A 180 0.24 3.85 -15.51
#